data_AF-A0A4P6PZ73-F1
#
_entry.id   AF-A0A4P6PZ73-F1
#
_cell.length_a   1.000
_cell.length_b   1.000
_cell.length_c   1.000
_cell.angle_alpha   90.00
_cell.angle_beta   90.00
_cell.angle_gamma   90.00
#
_symmetry.space_group_name_H-M   'P 1'
#
loop_
_entity.id
_entity.type
_entity.pdbx_description
1 polymer ?
#
loop_
_entity_poly.entity_id
_entity_poly.type
_entity_poly.pdbx_seq_one_letter_code
_entity_poly.pdbx_strand_id
1 'polypeptide(L)'
;MAENPWAWQDGRNPYRATPFQILDLAPDTLGRAAVHARIRRRRQRVSRAPERNPLFGEQLAVADVNEAAEQIQDPRGRLLAELRTHRPERSEGRSRFAERVAGIEPPAAPEPPAAVRAQDLVRLAPEPVPRSFPRMWPHGE
;
A
#
# COMPACT_ATOMS: atom_id res chain seq x y z
N MET A 1 10.34 6.22 22.00
CA MET A 1 9.13 5.54 21.52
C MET A 1 9.28 5.37 20.02
N ALA A 2 9.18 4.15 19.48
CA ALA A 2 9.30 3.94 18.04
C ALA A 2 8.04 4.47 17.34
N GLU A 3 8.20 5.46 16.48
CA GLU A 3 7.12 6.06 15.71
C GLU A 3 6.59 5.02 14.71
N ASN A 4 5.29 4.73 14.74
CA ASN A 4 4.68 3.73 13.86
C ASN A 4 4.66 4.28 12.42
N PRO A 5 5.43 3.73 11.47
CA PRO A 5 5.50 4.23 10.10
C PRO A 5 4.21 3.99 9.30
N TRP A 6 3.34 3.10 9.80
CA TRP A 6 2.02 2.79 9.21
C TRP A 6 0.88 3.59 9.84
N ALA A 7 1.19 4.51 10.77
CA ALA A 7 0.20 5.43 11.29
C ALA A 7 -0.14 6.50 10.24
N TRP A 8 -1.40 6.91 10.23
CA TRP A 8 -1.81 8.11 9.49
C TRP A 8 -1.07 9.33 10.05
N GLN A 9 -0.26 9.97 9.22
CA GLN A 9 0.47 11.20 9.57
C GLN A 9 -0.15 12.38 8.83
N ASP A 10 -0.43 13.48 9.53
CA ASP A 10 -0.95 14.74 8.93
C ASP A 10 -2.14 14.56 7.97
N GLY A 11 -3.05 13.63 8.27
CA GLY A 11 -4.21 13.33 7.42
C GLY A 11 -3.87 12.61 6.11
N ARG A 12 -2.68 12.03 6.00
CA ARG A 12 -2.20 11.32 4.80
C ARG A 12 -2.27 9.81 5.02
N ASN A 13 -2.75 9.12 3.98
CA ASN A 13 -2.74 7.67 3.92
C ASN A 13 -1.28 7.18 3.75
N PRO A 14 -0.74 6.35 4.66
CA PRO A 14 0.64 5.87 4.59
C PRO A 14 0.82 4.65 3.67
N TYR A 15 -0.28 4.03 3.23
CA TYR A 15 -0.24 2.76 2.50
C TYR A 15 -0.22 2.91 0.99
N ARG A 16 -0.72 4.04 0.46
CA ARG A 16 -0.80 4.25 -0.98
C ARG A 16 -0.78 5.74 -1.32
N ALA A 17 -0.03 6.07 -2.37
CA ALA A 17 -0.07 7.39 -3.00
C ALA A 17 -1.47 7.71 -3.53
N THR A 18 -2.07 8.76 -2.98
CA THR A 18 -3.34 9.31 -3.47
C THR A 18 -3.09 10.46 -4.44
N PRO A 19 -4.03 10.74 -5.35
CA PRO A 19 -3.91 11.88 -6.25
C PRO A 19 -3.71 13.22 -5.52
N PHE A 20 -4.30 13.39 -4.34
CA PHE A 20 -4.08 14.57 -3.49
C PHE A 20 -2.61 14.70 -3.04
N GLN A 21 -1.98 13.59 -2.65
CA GLN A 21 -0.57 13.58 -2.23
C GLN A 21 0.37 13.83 -3.42
N ILE A 22 0.13 13.17 -4.57
CA ILE A 22 0.92 13.33 -5.79
C ILE A 22 0.89 14.79 -6.26
N LEU A 23 -0.31 15.39 -6.28
CA LEU A 23 -0.53 16.76 -6.71
C LEU A 23 -0.19 17.82 -5.65
N ASP A 24 0.15 17.40 -4.42
CA ASP A 24 0.37 18.30 -3.30
C ASP A 24 -0.85 19.24 -3.09
N LEU A 25 -2.05 18.65 -3.19
CA LEU A 25 -3.36 19.28 -3.04
C LEU A 25 -3.94 18.97 -1.65
N ALA A 26 -4.48 19.98 -1.00
CA ALA A 26 -5.26 19.76 0.22
C ALA A 26 -6.66 19.22 -0.15
N PRO A 27 -7.24 18.26 0.59
CA PRO A 27 -8.54 17.66 0.25
C PRO A 27 -9.70 18.67 0.16
N ASP A 28 -9.61 19.72 0.98
CA ASP A 28 -10.52 20.86 1.05
C ASP A 28 -10.29 21.91 -0.05
N THR A 29 -9.35 21.68 -0.98
CA THR A 29 -9.15 22.57 -2.13
C THR A 29 -10.37 22.51 -3.04
N LEU A 30 -11.24 23.52 -2.92
CA LEU A 30 -12.42 23.71 -3.75
C LEU A 30 -12.12 24.67 -4.91
N GLY A 31 -12.74 24.42 -6.06
CA GLY A 31 -12.66 25.27 -7.26
C GLY A 31 -11.69 24.79 -8.33
N ARG A 32 -12.19 24.66 -9.57
CA ARG A 32 -11.41 24.14 -10.71
C ARG A 32 -10.14 24.96 -10.99
N ALA A 33 -10.23 26.29 -10.92
CA ALA A 33 -9.09 27.16 -11.21
C ALA A 33 -7.92 26.95 -10.23
N ALA A 34 -8.22 26.82 -8.93
CA ALA A 34 -7.22 26.54 -7.91
C ALA A 34 -6.54 25.18 -8.14
N VAL A 35 -7.33 24.15 -8.46
CA VAL A 35 -6.84 22.81 -8.79
C VAL A 35 -5.92 22.84 -10.02
N HIS A 36 -6.33 23.47 -11.13
CA HIS A 36 -5.51 23.59 -12.33
C HIS A 36 -4.20 24.35 -12.09
N ALA A 37 -4.26 25.45 -11.33
CA ALA A 37 -3.07 26.21 -10.97
C ALA A 37 -2.08 25.35 -10.18
N ARG A 38 -2.57 24.54 -9.24
CA ARG A 38 -1.74 23.64 -8.44
C ARG A 38 -1.11 22.53 -9.29
N ILE A 39 -1.89 21.88 -10.14
CA ILE A 39 -1.41 20.85 -11.09
C ILE A 39 -0.28 21.42 -11.95
N ARG A 40 -0.48 22.61 -12.54
CA ARG A 40 0.54 23.25 -13.38
C ARG A 40 1.84 23.50 -12.61
N ARG A 41 1.75 24.05 -11.39
CA ARG A 41 2.92 24.29 -10.54
C ARG A 41 3.61 22.98 -10.13
N ARG A 42 2.84 21.94 -9.79
CA ARG A 42 3.40 20.63 -9.42
C ARG A 42 4.13 19.98 -10.58
N ARG A 43 3.51 19.96 -11.77
CA ARG A 43 4.13 19.47 -13.01
C ARG A 43 5.46 20.17 -13.29
N GLN A 44 5.51 21.50 -13.17
CA GLN A 44 6.73 22.26 -13.38
C GLN A 44 7.83 21.94 -12.35
N ARG A 45 7.46 21.75 -11.07
CA ARG A 45 8.43 21.38 -10.02
C ARG A 45 9.01 19.98 -10.25
N VAL A 46 8.16 19.01 -10.53
CA VAL A 46 8.56 17.61 -10.79
C VAL A 46 9.41 17.53 -12.06
N SER A 47 9.05 18.26 -13.12
CA SER A 47 9.84 18.29 -14.36
C SER A 47 11.23 18.90 -14.21
N ARG A 48 11.42 19.85 -13.28
CA ARG A 48 12.69 20.56 -13.10
C ARG A 48 13.64 19.90 -12.10
N ALA A 49 13.08 19.25 -11.08
CA ALA A 49 13.84 18.68 -9.97
C ALA A 49 13.06 17.50 -9.36
N PRO A 50 12.94 16.36 -10.07
CA PRO A 50 12.21 15.18 -9.58
C PRO A 50 12.80 14.66 -8.27
N GLU A 51 14.12 14.67 -8.12
CA GLU A 51 14.85 14.25 -6.93
C GLU A 51 14.51 15.05 -5.66
N ARG A 52 14.03 16.29 -5.81
CA ARG A 52 13.62 17.14 -4.68
C ARG A 52 12.16 16.93 -4.26
N ASN A 53 11.42 16.11 -4.98
CA ASN A 53 9.99 15.90 -4.76
C ASN A 53 9.66 14.40 -4.59
N PRO A 54 10.36 13.66 -3.71
CA PRO A 54 10.03 12.26 -3.49
C PRO A 54 8.68 12.12 -2.78
N LEU A 55 7.95 11.05 -3.11
CA LEU A 55 6.74 10.63 -2.41
C LEU A 55 6.92 9.17 -2.01
N PHE A 56 6.79 8.87 -0.72
CA PHE A 56 7.07 7.53 -0.15
C PHE A 56 8.45 6.95 -0.53
N GLY A 57 9.46 7.83 -0.68
CA GLY A 57 10.82 7.42 -1.05
C GLY A 57 11.04 7.22 -2.56
N GLU A 58 9.99 7.32 -3.38
CA GLU A 58 10.10 7.23 -4.83
C GLU A 58 10.06 8.62 -5.48
N GLN A 59 10.82 8.80 -6.56
CA GLN A 59 10.80 10.04 -7.33
C GLN A 59 9.56 10.09 -8.20
N LEU A 60 8.81 11.18 -8.12
CA LEU A 60 7.66 11.39 -9.00
C LEU A 60 8.13 11.73 -10.41
N ALA A 61 7.46 11.16 -11.40
CA ALA A 61 7.56 11.53 -12.80
C ALA A 61 6.42 12.48 -13.21
N VAL A 62 6.60 13.15 -14.36
CA VAL A 62 5.53 13.98 -14.95
C VAL A 62 4.31 13.13 -15.33
N ALA A 63 4.52 11.85 -15.68
CA ALA A 63 3.45 10.90 -15.96
C ALA A 63 2.52 10.72 -14.75
N ASP A 64 3.08 10.52 -13.55
CA ASP A 64 2.30 10.36 -12.32
C ASP A 64 1.45 11.59 -12.01
N VAL A 65 2.00 12.79 -12.26
CA VAL A 65 1.28 14.06 -12.09
C VAL A 65 0.12 14.17 -13.09
N ASN A 66 0.29 13.67 -14.31
CA ASN A 66 -0.75 13.69 -15.33
C ASN A 66 -1.87 12.71 -14.98
N GLU A 67 -1.53 11.48 -14.62
CA GLU A 67 -2.50 10.47 -14.20
C GLU A 67 -3.29 10.95 -12.98
N ALA A 68 -2.61 11.50 -11.96
CA ALA A 68 -3.28 12.06 -10.80
C ALA A 68 -4.19 13.26 -11.16
N ALA A 69 -3.78 14.08 -12.12
CA ALA A 69 -4.58 15.20 -12.59
C ALA A 69 -5.87 14.73 -13.29
N GLU A 70 -5.79 13.68 -14.11
CA GLU A 70 -6.97 13.06 -14.74
C GLU A 70 -7.92 12.50 -13.68
N GLN A 71 -7.40 11.77 -12.70
CA GLN A 71 -8.20 11.19 -11.61
C GLN A 71 -8.92 12.25 -10.76
N ILE A 72 -8.32 13.41 -10.51
CA ILE A 72 -8.95 14.49 -9.72
C ILE A 72 -9.97 15.32 -10.53
N GLN A 73 -9.83 15.37 -11.85
CA GLN A 73 -10.78 16.08 -12.71
C GLN A 73 -12.05 15.27 -12.95
N ASP A 74 -11.97 13.94 -12.93
CA ASP A 74 -13.13 13.06 -12.90
C ASP A 74 -13.83 13.09 -11.52
N PRO A 75 -15.14 13.43 -11.43
CA PRO A 75 -15.86 13.42 -10.16
C PRO A 75 -15.79 12.09 -9.41
N ARG A 76 -15.85 10.96 -10.13
CA ARG A 76 -15.78 9.63 -9.49
C ARG A 76 -14.38 9.35 -8.96
N GLY A 77 -13.35 9.62 -9.77
CA GLY A 77 -11.95 9.52 -9.36
C GLY A 77 -11.63 10.41 -8.16
N ARG A 78 -12.15 11.64 -8.15
CA ARG A 78 -12.01 12.57 -7.03
C ARG A 78 -12.64 12.03 -5.75
N LEU A 79 -13.91 11.59 -5.79
CA LEU A 79 -14.57 11.01 -4.63
C LEU A 79 -13.80 9.80 -4.08
N LEU A 80 -13.31 8.93 -4.96
CA LEU A 80 -12.51 7.77 -4.54
C LEU A 80 -11.18 8.20 -3.89
N ALA A 81 -10.53 9.24 -4.42
CA ALA A 81 -9.33 9.81 -3.83
C ALA A 81 -9.61 10.43 -2.45
N GLU A 82 -10.76 11.11 -2.28
CA GLU A 82 -11.20 11.69 -1.02
C GLU A 82 -11.42 10.57 0.01
N LEU A 83 -12.16 9.53 -0.34
CA LEU A 83 -12.39 8.36 0.54
C LEU A 83 -11.09 7.66 0.96
N ARG A 84 -10.10 7.57 0.07
CA ARG A 84 -8.77 7.00 0.39
C ARG A 84 -7.93 7.90 1.28
N THR A 85 -8.22 9.20 1.31
CA THR A 85 -7.50 10.22 2.09
C THR A 85 -8.23 10.55 3.40
N HIS A 86 -9.50 10.15 3.56
CA HIS A 86 -10.19 10.28 4.83
C HIS A 86 -9.68 9.24 5.82
N ARG A 87 -9.08 9.73 6.91
CA ARG A 87 -8.82 8.92 8.09
C ARG A 87 -10.18 8.45 8.64
N PRO A 88 -10.40 7.16 8.88
CA PRO A 88 -11.56 6.76 9.66
C PRO A 88 -11.44 7.45 11.03
N GLU A 89 -12.46 8.23 11.39
CA GLU A 89 -12.53 8.83 12.73
C GLU A 89 -12.22 7.73 13.75
N ARG A 90 -11.39 8.05 14.74
CA ARG A 90 -11.26 7.17 15.91
C ARG A 90 -12.62 7.20 16.59
N SER A 91 -13.55 6.36 16.14
CA SER A 91 -14.87 6.30 16.72
C SER A 91 -14.69 5.96 18.20
N GLU A 92 -15.32 6.74 19.06
CA GLU A 92 -15.45 6.46 20.50
C GLU A 92 -16.00 5.04 20.74
N GLY A 93 -16.69 4.46 19.75
CA GLY A 93 -17.12 3.07 19.70
C GLY A 93 -16.00 2.02 19.79
N ARG A 94 -14.74 2.38 19.51
CA ARG A 94 -13.60 1.48 19.74
C ARG A 94 -13.41 1.19 21.24
N SER A 95 -13.78 2.13 22.13
CA SER A 95 -13.78 1.92 23.58
C SER A 95 -14.87 0.94 24.02
N ARG A 96 -16.10 1.09 23.50
CA ARG A 96 -17.20 0.16 23.80
C ARG A 96 -16.97 -1.26 23.28
N PHE A 97 -16.40 -1.40 22.08
CA PHE A 97 -16.05 -2.73 21.55
C PHE A 97 -14.88 -3.33 22.33
N ALA A 98 -13.85 -2.54 22.65
CA ALA A 98 -12.75 -2.99 23.50
C ALA A 98 -13.23 -3.41 24.90
N GLU A 99 -14.13 -2.66 25.54
CA GLU A 99 -14.78 -3.03 26.81
C GLU A 99 -15.58 -4.33 26.68
N ARG A 100 -16.33 -4.49 25.58
CA ARG A 100 -17.15 -5.69 25.34
C ARG A 100 -16.30 -6.93 25.06
N VAL A 101 -15.12 -6.76 24.44
CA VAL A 101 -14.17 -7.84 24.14
C VAL A 101 -13.19 -8.10 25.29
N ALA A 102 -12.94 -7.13 26.17
CA ALA A 102 -12.05 -7.28 27.33
C ALA A 102 -12.51 -8.38 28.31
N GLY A 103 -13.80 -8.71 28.31
CA GLY A 103 -14.36 -9.84 29.08
C GLY A 103 -14.46 -11.15 28.30
N ILE A 104 -14.12 -11.16 27.01
CA ILE A 104 -14.12 -12.38 26.20
C ILE A 104 -12.70 -12.93 26.24
N GLU A 105 -12.51 -13.98 27.02
CA GLU A 105 -11.25 -14.73 27.00
C GLU A 105 -11.02 -15.23 25.56
N PRO A 106 -9.85 -14.94 24.95
CA PRO A 106 -9.53 -15.46 23.63
C PRO A 106 -9.72 -16.98 23.66
N PRO A 107 -10.36 -17.59 22.66
CA PRO A 107 -10.46 -19.05 22.62
C PRO A 107 -9.06 -19.62 22.76
N ALA A 108 -8.90 -20.59 23.67
CA ALA A 108 -7.62 -21.25 23.89
C ALA A 108 -7.03 -21.61 22.52
N ALA A 109 -5.84 -21.08 22.23
CA ALA A 109 -5.16 -21.41 21.00
C ALA A 109 -5.09 -22.94 20.94
N PRO A 110 -5.51 -23.58 19.83
CA PRO A 110 -5.35 -25.02 19.71
C PRO A 110 -3.88 -25.32 19.98
N GLU A 111 -3.62 -26.31 20.85
CA GLU A 111 -2.25 -26.72 21.13
C GLU A 111 -1.54 -26.92 19.79
N PRO A 112 -0.34 -26.33 19.61
CA PRO A 112 0.38 -26.52 18.37
C PRO A 112 0.49 -28.03 18.15
N PRO A 113 0.16 -28.54 16.94
CA PRO A 113 0.26 -29.95 16.67
C PRO A 113 1.66 -30.40 17.05
N ALA A 114 1.76 -31.57 17.70
CA ALA A 114 3.03 -32.14 18.14
C ALA A 114 4.09 -31.93 17.05
N ALA A 115 5.23 -31.34 17.43
CA ALA A 115 6.25 -30.92 16.49
C ALA A 115 6.57 -32.07 15.53
N VAL A 116 6.12 -31.93 14.28
CA VAL A 116 6.38 -32.92 13.25
C VAL A 116 7.88 -32.90 13.02
N ARG A 117 8.57 -33.98 13.36
CA ARG A 117 10.02 -34.03 13.19
C ARG A 117 10.29 -34.03 11.69
N ALA A 118 11.26 -33.24 11.25
CA ALA A 118 11.65 -33.18 9.84
C ALA A 118 11.93 -34.58 9.25
N GLN A 119 12.41 -35.50 10.08
CA GLN A 119 12.67 -36.90 9.75
C GLN A 119 11.39 -37.68 9.37
N ASP A 120 10.24 -37.35 9.97
CA ASP A 120 8.96 -37.99 9.68
C ASP A 120 8.40 -37.50 8.33
N LEU A 121 8.67 -36.24 7.97
CA LEU A 121 8.29 -35.68 6.66
C LEU A 121 9.09 -36.29 5.51
N VAL A 122 10.37 -36.61 5.73
CA VAL A 122 11.21 -37.26 4.72
C VAL A 122 10.66 -38.64 4.33
N ARG A 123 9.98 -39.33 5.25
CA ARG A 123 9.35 -40.65 4.97
C ARG A 123 8.06 -40.55 4.15
N LEU A 124 7.42 -39.38 4.14
CA LEU A 124 6.22 -39.11 3.34
C LEU A 124 6.56 -38.58 1.95
N ALA A 125 7.80 -38.13 1.74
CA ALA A 125 8.26 -37.74 0.43
C ALA A 125 8.44 -39.00 -0.44
N PRO A 126 7.89 -39.03 -1.67
CA PRO A 126 8.17 -40.11 -2.61
C PRO A 126 9.67 -40.14 -2.92
N GLU A 127 10.21 -41.33 -3.21
CA GLU A 127 11.62 -41.44 -3.61
C GLU A 127 11.91 -40.49 -4.79
N PRO A 128 13.02 -39.73 -4.74
CA PRO A 128 13.34 -38.81 -5.80
C PRO A 128 13.56 -39.59 -7.09
N VAL A 129 12.56 -39.55 -7.98
CA VAL A 129 12.69 -40.12 -9.31
C VAL A 129 13.79 -39.33 -10.02
N PRO A 130 14.86 -39.99 -10.51
CA PRO A 130 15.91 -39.30 -11.24
C PRO A 130 15.27 -38.59 -12.42
N ARG A 131 15.38 -37.26 -12.44
CA ARG A 131 14.91 -36.46 -13.56
C ARG A 131 15.83 -36.75 -14.75
N SER A 132 15.41 -37.66 -15.63
CA SER A 132 16.00 -37.76 -16.96
C SER A 132 15.54 -36.54 -17.75
N PHE A 133 16.35 -35.49 -17.78
CA PHE A 133 16.12 -34.40 -18.71
C PHE A 133 16.57 -34.87 -20.09
N PRO A 134 15.68 -35.00 -21.08
CA PRO A 134 16.13 -35.19 -22.45
C PRO A 134 17.02 -34.00 -22.83
N ARG A 135 18.22 -34.30 -23.32
CA ARG A 135 19.19 -33.29 -23.74
C ARG A 135 18.56 -32.50 -24.88
N MET A 136 18.13 -31.26 -24.61
CA MET A 136 17.38 -30.44 -25.59
C MET A 136 18.26 -29.82 -26.69
N TRP A 137 19.57 -30.07 -26.68
CA TRP A 137 20.50 -29.58 -27.71
C TRP A 137 21.39 -30.71 -28.25
N PRO A 138 21.40 -30.94 -29.58
CA PRO A 138 22.22 -31.96 -30.22
C PRO A 138 23.55 -31.34 -30.66
N HIS A 139 24.47 -31.01 -29.74
CA HIS A 139 25.85 -30.72 -30.12
C HIS A 139 26.84 -31.28 -29.10
N GLY A 140 27.78 -32.07 -29.60
CA GLY A 140 28.94 -32.61 -28.89
C GLY A 140 29.17 -34.07 -29.27
N GLU A 141 30.02 -34.23 -30.30
CA GLU A 141 30.73 -35.40 -30.87
C GLU A 141 30.64 -36.75 -30.14
#